data_AF-A0A966TD57-F1
#
_entry.id   AF-A0A966TD57-F1
#
_cell.length_a   1.000
_cell.length_b   1.000
_cell.length_c   1.000
_cell.angle_alpha   90.00
_cell.angle_beta   90.00
_cell.angle_gamma   90.00
#
_symmetry.space_group_name_H-M   'P 1'
#
loop_
_entity.id
_entity.type
_entity.pdbx_description
1 polymer ?
#
loop_
_entity_poly.entity_id
_entity_poly.type
_entity_poly.pdbx_seq_one_letter_code
_entity_poly.pdbx_strand_id
1 'polypeptide(L)'
;FVATEDSYLYERLCRAGFITIGRTNVPEFGSTITTEPLAYGPARNPWNTDHSTGGSSGGSAATVAAGCVAVAHANDGGGSIRIPASECGLVGLKPSKGRVSLGPALGESWIGGVVEGCVTRSVRDTAAVMDAISGYEPGDPNTPPPPARAYVSEVGAPVGKLRVGLLSGALLPGGLDHPEARASVAATGKLLESAMVHRASTCLSHRLLLAHRQRLVRCLAMIPPTAFARSCSTPHSST
;
A
#
# COMPACT_ATOMS: atom_id res chain seq x y z
N PHE A 1 1.91 6.39 27.09
CA PHE A 1 0.47 6.62 26.88
C PHE A 1 -0.22 5.27 26.72
N VAL A 2 -1.38 5.10 27.37
CA VAL A 2 -2.27 3.94 27.20
C VAL A 2 -3.62 4.52 26.80
N ALA A 3 -4.17 4.08 25.67
CA ALA A 3 -5.46 4.57 25.19
C ALA A 3 -6.59 4.05 26.11
N THR A 4 -7.64 4.85 26.27
CA THR A 4 -8.81 4.52 27.09
C THR A 4 -9.94 3.85 26.32
N GLU A 5 -9.84 3.83 24.99
CA GLU A 5 -10.81 3.24 24.08
C GLU A 5 -10.11 2.67 22.85
N ASP A 6 -10.77 1.72 22.20
CA ASP A 6 -10.34 1.13 20.94
C ASP A 6 -10.79 1.99 19.75
N SER A 7 -10.04 1.91 18.65
CA SER A 7 -10.51 2.47 17.38
C SER A 7 -11.57 1.57 16.76
N TYR A 8 -12.49 2.14 15.99
CA TYR A 8 -13.47 1.32 15.26
C TYR A 8 -12.79 0.37 14.26
N LEU A 9 -11.63 0.75 13.73
CA LEU A 9 -10.79 -0.15 12.92
C LEU A 9 -10.35 -1.37 13.72
N TYR A 10 -9.84 -1.17 14.93
CA TYR A 10 -9.42 -2.27 15.80
C TYR A 10 -10.61 -3.19 16.11
N GLU A 11 -11.76 -2.62 16.49
CA GLU A 11 -12.96 -3.41 16.75
C GLU A 11 -13.40 -4.23 15.54
N ARG A 12 -13.33 -3.67 14.32
CA ARG A 12 -13.63 -4.41 13.08
C ARG A 12 -12.68 -5.59 12.86
N LEU A 13 -11.39 -5.40 13.11
CA LEU A 13 -10.40 -6.47 13.03
C LEU A 13 -10.72 -7.57 14.05
N CYS A 14 -11.08 -7.22 15.28
CA CYS A 14 -11.52 -8.19 16.29
C CYS A 14 -12.78 -8.94 15.86
N ARG A 15 -13.80 -8.22 15.36
CA ARG A 15 -15.05 -8.82 14.83
C ARG A 15 -14.78 -9.76 13.65
N ALA A 16 -13.76 -9.46 12.84
CA ALA A 16 -13.32 -10.31 11.73
C ALA A 16 -12.44 -11.50 12.16
N GLY A 17 -12.15 -11.65 13.46
CA GLY A 17 -11.41 -12.78 14.02
C GLY A 17 -9.89 -12.66 13.97
N PHE A 18 -9.35 -11.44 13.78
CA PHE A 18 -7.90 -11.22 13.84
C PHE A 18 -7.38 -11.35 15.27
N ILE A 19 -6.20 -11.97 15.40
CA ILE A 19 -5.46 -12.06 16.67
C ILE A 19 -4.36 -11.00 16.65
N THR A 20 -4.41 -10.07 17.62
CA THR A 20 -3.40 -9.01 17.74
C THR A 20 -2.14 -9.57 18.41
N ILE A 21 -1.01 -9.47 17.70
CA ILE A 21 0.29 -9.98 18.19
C ILE A 21 1.11 -8.87 18.87
N GLY A 22 0.94 -7.61 18.47
CA GLY A 22 1.65 -6.49 19.07
C GLY A 22 1.50 -5.19 18.29
N ARG A 23 2.25 -4.18 18.71
CA ARG A 23 2.37 -2.88 18.02
C ARG A 23 3.69 -2.82 17.26
N THR A 24 3.65 -2.30 16.04
CA THR A 24 4.81 -2.19 15.17
C THR A 24 5.47 -0.82 15.32
N ASN A 25 6.75 -0.75 14.95
CA ASN A 25 7.53 0.47 15.01
C ASN A 25 7.11 1.47 13.92
N VAL A 26 7.16 2.77 14.24
CA VAL A 26 6.87 3.91 13.35
C VAL A 26 7.85 5.05 13.68
N PRO A 27 8.18 5.98 12.76
CA PRO A 27 8.94 7.18 13.12
C PRO A 27 8.18 8.01 14.15
N GLU A 28 8.88 8.88 14.89
CA GLU A 28 8.27 9.74 15.89
C GLU A 28 7.08 10.49 15.31
N PHE A 29 5.90 10.29 15.93
CA PHE A 29 4.63 10.90 15.52
C PHE A 29 4.21 10.62 14.07
N GLY A 30 4.79 9.60 13.41
CA GLY A 30 4.51 9.31 11.99
C GLY A 30 5.04 10.39 11.03
N SER A 31 6.04 11.15 11.45
CA SER A 31 6.44 12.42 10.80
C SER A 31 7.33 12.30 9.57
N THR A 32 7.91 11.12 9.29
CA THR A 32 8.86 10.91 8.20
C THR A 32 8.51 9.70 7.33
N ILE A 33 9.18 9.61 6.17
CA ILE A 33 9.02 8.53 5.18
C ILE A 33 10.02 7.38 5.37
N THR A 34 10.66 7.33 6.53
CA THR A 34 11.60 6.29 6.96
C THR A 34 11.29 5.93 8.41
N THR A 35 11.75 4.79 8.94
CA THR A 35 11.32 4.30 10.26
C THR A 35 12.53 4.06 11.17
N GLU A 36 13.20 5.15 11.55
CA GLU A 36 14.37 5.14 12.43
C GLU A 36 14.18 5.97 13.71
N PRO A 37 13.17 5.67 14.54
CA PRO A 37 12.95 6.43 15.76
C PRO A 37 14.06 6.21 16.79
N LEU A 38 14.38 7.27 17.54
CA LEU A 38 15.28 7.23 18.68
C LEU A 38 14.72 6.36 19.81
N ALA A 39 13.40 6.33 19.98
CA ALA A 39 12.75 5.66 21.12
C ALA A 39 12.91 4.13 21.13
N TYR A 40 12.90 3.48 19.96
CA TYR A 40 12.91 2.02 19.84
C TYR A 40 13.93 1.49 18.82
N GLY A 41 14.74 2.37 18.25
CA GLY A 41 15.70 2.04 17.20
C GLY A 41 15.04 1.82 15.83
N PRO A 42 15.86 1.64 14.78
CA PRO A 42 15.39 1.53 13.41
C PRO A 42 14.69 0.21 13.10
N ALA A 43 13.57 0.28 12.37
CA ALA A 43 13.03 -0.88 11.68
C ALA A 43 13.96 -1.22 10.50
N ARG A 44 14.47 -2.45 10.47
CA ARG A 44 15.41 -2.92 9.45
C ARG A 44 14.68 -3.68 8.35
N ASN A 45 15.09 -3.47 7.10
CA ASN A 45 14.46 -4.10 5.95
C ASN A 45 14.80 -5.61 5.89
N PRO A 46 13.81 -6.52 5.84
CA PRO A 46 14.07 -7.96 5.79
C PRO A 46 14.84 -8.44 4.56
N TRP A 47 14.87 -7.66 3.47
CA TRP A 47 15.68 -7.97 2.28
C TRP A 47 17.15 -7.59 2.44
N ASN A 48 17.45 -6.57 3.24
CA ASN A 48 18.79 -6.16 3.63
C ASN A 48 18.73 -5.30 4.90
N THR A 49 19.30 -5.79 6.01
CA THR A 49 19.21 -5.10 7.30
C THR A 49 19.96 -3.78 7.38
N ASP A 50 20.83 -3.47 6.41
CA ASP A 50 21.49 -2.17 6.30
C ASP A 50 20.64 -1.12 5.59
N HIS A 51 19.46 -1.50 5.08
CA HIS A 51 18.56 -0.62 4.34
C HIS A 51 17.31 -0.25 5.17
N SER A 52 16.74 0.91 4.84
CA SER A 52 15.48 1.37 5.43
C SER A 52 14.29 0.52 4.99
N THR A 53 13.30 0.40 5.85
CA THR A 53 11.99 -0.18 5.53
C THR A 53 11.07 0.82 4.82
N GLY A 54 11.51 2.07 4.63
CA GLY A 54 10.60 3.18 4.38
C GLY A 54 9.73 3.48 5.59
N GLY A 55 8.72 4.32 5.40
CA GLY A 55 7.87 4.81 6.49
C GLY A 55 6.67 5.63 6.00
N SER A 56 5.77 6.02 6.90
CA SER A 56 5.88 5.82 8.35
C SER A 56 5.51 4.41 8.85
N SER A 57 4.84 3.56 8.04
CA SER A 57 4.45 2.20 8.48
C SER A 57 5.56 1.14 8.31
N GLY A 58 6.82 1.50 8.54
CA GLY A 58 7.97 0.63 8.26
C GLY A 58 8.04 -0.62 9.11
N GLY A 59 7.72 -0.52 10.41
CA GLY A 59 7.65 -1.70 11.28
C GLY A 59 6.56 -2.69 10.85
N SER A 60 5.43 -2.18 10.34
CA SER A 60 4.36 -3.02 9.79
C SER A 60 4.81 -3.78 8.55
N ALA A 61 5.47 -3.10 7.62
CA ALA A 61 6.00 -3.73 6.41
C ALA A 61 7.10 -4.74 6.74
N ALA A 62 8.06 -4.40 7.61
CA ALA A 62 9.12 -5.32 8.02
C ALA A 62 8.56 -6.60 8.64
N THR A 63 7.56 -6.49 9.52
CA THR A 63 6.96 -7.65 10.21
C THR A 63 6.24 -8.58 9.24
N VAL A 64 5.56 -8.04 8.22
CA VAL A 64 4.88 -8.84 7.19
C VAL A 64 5.87 -9.47 6.21
N ALA A 65 6.89 -8.71 5.78
CA ALA A 65 7.91 -9.19 4.85
C ALA A 65 8.82 -10.26 5.49
N ALA A 66 9.14 -10.13 6.77
CA ALA A 66 9.88 -11.14 7.54
C ALA A 66 9.03 -12.40 7.85
N GLY A 67 7.74 -12.41 7.51
CA GLY A 67 6.86 -13.56 7.75
C GLY A 67 6.37 -13.71 9.18
N CYS A 68 6.63 -12.74 10.07
CA CYS A 68 6.18 -12.79 11.46
C CYS A 68 4.66 -12.72 11.59
N VAL A 69 3.98 -11.97 10.71
CA VAL A 69 2.51 -11.88 10.64
C VAL A 69 2.02 -11.94 9.20
N ALA A 70 0.76 -12.32 8.99
CA ALA A 70 0.15 -12.36 7.65
C ALA A 70 -0.26 -10.98 7.12
N VAL A 71 -0.72 -10.12 8.03
CA VAL A 71 -1.24 -8.78 7.76
C VAL A 71 -0.77 -7.87 8.88
N ALA A 72 -0.37 -6.65 8.55
CA ALA A 72 -0.16 -5.60 9.55
C ALA A 72 -0.97 -4.35 9.18
N HIS A 73 -1.50 -3.71 10.21
CA HIS A 73 -2.13 -2.39 10.13
C HIS A 73 -1.11 -1.34 9.65
N ALA A 74 -1.56 -0.39 8.85
CA ALA A 74 -0.77 0.72 8.35
C ALA A 74 -1.68 1.91 7.98
N ASN A 75 -1.14 3.13 7.99
CA ASN A 75 -1.85 4.34 7.55
C ASN A 75 -1.02 5.13 6.53
N ASP A 76 -1.69 5.96 5.73
CA ASP A 76 -1.07 6.66 4.59
C ASP A 76 -1.67 8.05 4.40
N GLY A 77 -0.86 9.08 4.69
CA GLY A 77 -1.10 10.46 4.27
C GLY A 77 -0.29 10.84 3.03
N GLY A 78 1.05 10.70 3.14
CA GLY A 78 2.00 11.07 2.08
C GLY A 78 2.60 9.90 1.30
N GLY A 79 2.18 8.66 1.56
CA GLY A 79 2.84 7.45 1.06
C GLY A 79 3.05 6.37 2.11
N SER A 80 2.67 6.59 3.37
CA SER A 80 3.08 5.76 4.50
C SER A 80 2.60 4.30 4.52
N ILE A 81 1.69 3.87 3.63
CA ILE A 81 1.42 2.46 3.33
C ILE A 81 2.26 2.02 2.13
N ARG A 82 2.23 2.82 1.06
CA ARG A 82 2.78 2.47 -0.26
C ARG A 82 4.31 2.47 -0.31
N ILE A 83 4.96 3.43 0.35
CA ILE A 83 6.43 3.54 0.44
C ILE A 83 6.97 2.30 1.15
N PRO A 84 6.60 1.98 2.41
CA PRO A 84 7.18 0.82 3.06
C PRO A 84 6.77 -0.51 2.41
N ALA A 85 5.59 -0.58 1.76
CA ALA A 85 5.24 -1.73 0.95
C ALA A 85 6.17 -1.89 -0.28
N SER A 86 6.50 -0.80 -0.97
CA SER A 86 7.46 -0.81 -2.08
C SER A 86 8.85 -1.26 -1.63
N GLU A 87 9.39 -0.65 -0.57
CA GLU A 87 10.74 -0.94 -0.08
C GLU A 87 10.87 -2.36 0.49
N CYS A 88 9.79 -2.92 1.06
CA CYS A 88 9.78 -4.25 1.63
C CYS A 88 9.18 -5.33 0.71
N GLY A 89 8.88 -5.03 -0.55
CA GLY A 89 8.37 -6.01 -1.53
C GLY A 89 6.98 -6.59 -1.21
N LEU A 90 6.05 -5.74 -0.78
CA LEU A 90 4.70 -6.08 -0.33
C LEU A 90 3.60 -5.38 -1.14
N VAL A 91 2.35 -5.77 -0.86
CA VAL A 91 1.16 -5.07 -1.34
C VAL A 91 0.72 -4.04 -0.30
N GLY A 92 0.71 -2.77 -0.69
CA GLY A 92 0.19 -1.66 0.11
C GLY A 92 -0.85 -0.86 -0.67
N LEU A 93 -2.11 -0.86 -0.20
CA LEU A 93 -3.20 -0.10 -0.80
C LEU A 93 -3.54 1.10 0.07
N LYS A 94 -3.46 2.30 -0.49
CA LYS A 94 -4.07 3.50 0.08
C LYS A 94 -5.53 3.59 -0.38
N PRO A 95 -6.53 3.32 0.47
CA PRO A 95 -7.93 3.38 0.05
C PRO A 95 -8.39 4.83 -0.22
N SER A 96 -9.62 4.94 -0.74
CA SER A 96 -10.29 6.24 -0.88
C SER A 96 -10.52 6.88 0.50
N LYS A 97 -10.41 8.21 0.59
CA LYS A 97 -10.74 8.99 1.81
C LYS A 97 -12.11 8.55 2.36
N GLY A 98 -12.16 8.29 3.67
CA GLY A 98 -13.38 7.86 4.38
C GLY A 98 -13.83 6.42 4.11
N ARG A 99 -13.02 5.59 3.42
CA ARG A 99 -13.36 4.17 3.21
C ARG A 99 -13.28 3.37 4.51
N VAL A 100 -12.34 3.73 5.38
CA VAL A 100 -12.07 3.11 6.67
C VAL A 100 -12.12 4.22 7.72
N SER A 101 -12.86 4.00 8.80
CA SER A 101 -13.05 4.99 9.85
C SER A 101 -11.75 5.28 10.61
N LEU A 102 -11.59 6.55 11.01
CA LEU A 102 -10.55 7.01 11.96
C LEU A 102 -11.09 7.15 13.39
N GLY A 103 -12.38 6.92 13.59
CA GLY A 103 -13.07 7.10 14.87
C GLY A 103 -12.73 6.00 15.89
N PRO A 104 -13.20 6.18 17.14
CA PRO A 104 -14.07 7.28 17.61
C PRO A 104 -13.31 8.58 17.93
N ALA A 105 -12.02 8.50 18.25
CA ALA A 105 -11.24 9.65 18.73
C ALA A 105 -10.94 10.71 17.65
N LEU A 106 -10.91 10.33 16.36
CA LEU A 106 -10.60 11.21 15.25
C LEU A 106 -11.66 11.11 14.15
N GLY A 107 -12.18 12.25 13.68
CA GLY A 107 -13.03 12.29 12.49
C GLY A 107 -12.20 12.30 11.20
N GLU A 108 -11.22 13.19 11.10
CA GLU A 108 -10.26 13.22 9.99
C GLU A 108 -8.89 13.73 10.44
N SER A 109 -7.84 13.36 9.70
CA SER A 109 -6.48 13.86 9.90
C SER A 109 -5.89 14.36 8.58
N TRP A 110 -5.12 15.45 8.67
CA TRP A 110 -4.56 16.17 7.52
C TRP A 110 -5.61 16.52 6.45
N ILE A 111 -6.76 17.06 6.88
CA ILE A 111 -7.91 17.39 5.99
C ILE A 111 -8.38 16.13 5.22
N GLY A 112 -8.29 14.98 5.89
CA GLY A 112 -8.55 13.64 5.37
C GLY A 112 -7.56 13.15 4.32
N GLY A 113 -6.34 13.69 4.33
CA GLY A 113 -5.21 13.13 3.59
C GLY A 113 -4.80 11.77 4.14
N VAL A 114 -4.88 11.58 5.47
CA VAL A 114 -4.56 10.31 6.14
C VAL A 114 -5.73 9.34 6.02
N VAL A 115 -5.41 8.11 5.62
CA VAL A 115 -6.35 6.99 5.60
C VAL A 115 -5.75 5.76 6.25
N GLU A 116 -6.61 4.92 6.83
CA GLU A 116 -6.25 3.63 7.40
C GLU A 116 -6.27 2.52 6.35
N GLY A 117 -5.46 1.49 6.57
CA GLY A 117 -5.37 0.33 5.70
C GLY A 117 -4.46 -0.76 6.26
N CYS A 118 -3.79 -1.47 5.36
CA CYS A 118 -2.90 -2.57 5.71
C CYS A 118 -1.78 -2.75 4.68
N VAL A 119 -0.76 -3.49 5.11
CA VAL A 119 0.25 -4.10 4.23
C VAL A 119 0.14 -5.62 4.32
N THR A 120 0.23 -6.29 3.17
CA THR A 120 0.10 -7.75 3.06
C THR A 120 1.07 -8.31 2.02
N ARG A 121 1.23 -9.64 1.95
CA ARG A 121 2.03 -10.31 0.90
C ARG A 121 1.28 -10.51 -0.42
N SER A 122 -0.05 -10.35 -0.45
CA SER A 122 -0.84 -10.66 -1.63
C SER A 122 -2.06 -9.76 -1.79
N VAL A 123 -2.43 -9.50 -3.04
CA VAL A 123 -3.61 -8.68 -3.36
C VAL A 123 -4.90 -9.32 -2.84
N ARG A 124 -4.96 -10.66 -2.81
CA ARG A 124 -6.06 -11.41 -2.19
C ARG A 124 -6.24 -11.04 -0.72
N ASP A 125 -5.15 -11.03 0.04
CA ASP A 125 -5.21 -10.78 1.48
C ASP A 125 -5.54 -9.31 1.75
N THR A 126 -4.98 -8.36 0.98
CA THR A 126 -5.40 -6.95 1.04
C THR A 126 -6.90 -6.80 0.73
N ALA A 127 -7.42 -7.49 -0.28
CA ALA A 127 -8.84 -7.43 -0.62
C ALA A 127 -9.74 -7.94 0.53
N ALA A 128 -9.39 -9.09 1.13
CA ALA A 128 -10.11 -9.64 2.29
C ALA A 128 -10.08 -8.70 3.50
N VAL A 129 -8.93 -8.08 3.78
CA VAL A 129 -8.82 -7.08 4.86
C VAL A 129 -9.69 -5.87 4.55
N MET A 130 -9.66 -5.36 3.32
CA MET A 130 -10.50 -4.23 2.92
C MET A 130 -11.99 -4.53 3.08
N ASP A 131 -12.45 -5.76 2.80
CA ASP A 131 -13.83 -6.17 3.06
C ASP A 131 -14.18 -6.13 4.56
N ALA A 132 -13.24 -6.51 5.43
CA ALA A 132 -13.45 -6.49 6.88
C ALA A 132 -13.47 -5.06 7.47
N ILE A 133 -12.57 -4.19 6.99
CA ILE A 133 -12.35 -2.88 7.63
C ILE A 133 -13.12 -1.73 6.99
N SER A 134 -13.67 -1.91 5.78
CA SER A 134 -14.37 -0.85 5.07
C SER A 134 -15.78 -0.60 5.57
N GLY A 135 -16.16 0.65 5.75
CA GLY A 135 -17.53 1.03 6.07
C GLY A 135 -17.60 2.30 6.90
N TYR A 136 -18.81 2.84 6.97
CA TYR A 136 -19.14 3.96 7.84
C TYR A 136 -19.16 3.52 9.30
N GLU A 137 -18.70 4.40 10.19
CA GLU A 137 -18.90 4.33 11.63
C GLU A 137 -19.46 5.66 12.17
N PRO A 138 -20.16 5.65 13.32
CA PRO A 138 -20.70 6.87 13.92
C PRO A 138 -19.63 7.95 14.11
N GLY A 139 -19.86 9.11 13.51
CA GLY A 139 -18.95 10.26 13.56
C GLY A 139 -18.03 10.42 12.35
N ASP A 140 -18.02 9.47 11.40
CA ASP A 140 -17.23 9.62 10.17
C ASP A 140 -17.69 10.85 9.35
N PRO A 141 -16.77 11.77 8.99
CA PRO A 141 -17.13 12.99 8.27
C PRO A 141 -17.35 12.77 6.77
N ASN A 142 -16.90 11.64 6.22
CA ASN A 142 -16.96 11.35 4.79
C ASN A 142 -17.20 9.86 4.54
N THR A 143 -18.02 9.54 3.54
CA THR A 143 -18.24 8.14 3.12
C THR A 143 -18.20 8.06 1.59
N PRO A 144 -17.17 7.42 0.99
CA PRO A 144 -17.12 7.23 -0.44
C PRO A 144 -18.18 6.19 -0.86
N PRO A 145 -18.68 6.24 -2.12
CA PRO A 145 -19.66 5.27 -2.62
C PRO A 145 -19.23 3.83 -2.32
N PRO A 146 -20.13 2.95 -1.85
CA PRO A 146 -19.75 1.58 -1.52
C PRO A 146 -19.17 0.85 -2.74
N PRO A 147 -18.25 -0.12 -2.55
CA PRO A 147 -17.83 -0.96 -3.65
C PRO A 147 -19.04 -1.74 -4.20
N ALA A 148 -19.07 -1.96 -5.51
CA ALA A 148 -20.22 -2.63 -6.16
C ALA A 148 -20.42 -4.08 -5.71
N ARG A 149 -19.36 -4.70 -5.19
CA ARG A 149 -19.32 -6.02 -4.56
C ARG A 149 -18.09 -6.08 -3.64
N ALA A 150 -17.99 -7.13 -2.84
CA ALA A 150 -16.83 -7.39 -2.01
C ALA A 150 -15.52 -7.33 -2.82
N TYR A 151 -14.47 -6.73 -2.24
CA TYR A 151 -13.14 -6.62 -2.82
C TYR A 151 -12.56 -8.00 -3.16
N VAL A 152 -12.78 -9.02 -2.32
CA VAL A 152 -12.33 -10.39 -2.59
C VAL A 152 -12.95 -10.94 -3.88
N SER A 153 -14.18 -10.56 -4.19
CA SER A 153 -14.88 -10.95 -5.42
C SER A 153 -14.37 -10.24 -6.67
N GLU A 154 -13.54 -9.21 -6.53
CA GLU A 154 -12.82 -8.57 -7.63
C GLU A 154 -11.51 -9.30 -7.97
N VAL A 155 -10.95 -10.07 -7.05
CA VAL A 155 -9.69 -10.80 -7.25
C VAL A 155 -9.94 -12.01 -8.16
N GLY A 156 -9.25 -12.07 -9.29
CA GLY A 156 -9.41 -13.13 -10.30
C GLY A 156 -10.66 -13.02 -11.16
N ALA A 157 -11.53 -12.03 -10.93
CA ALA A 157 -12.67 -11.79 -11.79
C ALA A 157 -12.22 -11.32 -13.19
N PRO A 158 -12.96 -11.68 -14.26
CA PRO A 158 -12.67 -11.19 -15.60
C PRO A 158 -12.63 -9.66 -15.63
N VAL A 159 -11.51 -9.12 -16.08
CA VAL A 159 -11.36 -7.69 -16.34
C VAL A 159 -11.69 -7.44 -17.82
N GLY A 160 -12.63 -6.54 -18.08
CA GLY A 160 -12.85 -6.04 -19.44
C GLY A 160 -11.66 -5.20 -19.93
N LYS A 161 -11.82 -4.51 -21.05
CA LYS A 161 -10.78 -3.59 -21.54
C LYS A 161 -10.54 -2.46 -20.54
N LEU A 162 -9.29 -2.28 -20.12
CA LEU A 162 -8.87 -1.21 -19.22
C LEU A 162 -7.93 -0.25 -19.95
N ARG A 163 -8.08 1.04 -19.64
CA ARG A 163 -7.12 2.06 -20.08
C ARG A 163 -6.12 2.26 -18.95
N VAL A 164 -4.89 1.83 -19.17
CA VAL A 164 -3.81 1.95 -18.19
C VAL A 164 -2.88 3.08 -18.59
N GLY A 165 -2.72 4.03 -17.67
CA GLY A 165 -1.73 5.09 -17.78
C GLY A 165 -0.42 4.67 -17.13
N LEU A 166 0.70 4.79 -17.86
CA LEU A 166 2.02 4.55 -17.30
C LEU A 166 2.75 5.87 -17.08
N LEU A 167 3.26 6.01 -15.87
CA LEU A 167 4.07 7.13 -15.43
C LEU A 167 5.39 6.56 -14.93
N SER A 168 6.44 6.75 -15.73
CA SER A 168 7.76 6.18 -15.43
C SER A 168 8.76 7.20 -14.93
N GLY A 169 8.51 8.51 -15.05
CA GLY A 169 9.45 9.56 -14.64
C GLY A 169 9.00 10.30 -13.39
N ALA A 170 9.89 11.14 -12.88
CA ALA A 170 9.60 12.05 -11.77
C ALA A 170 8.37 12.93 -12.06
N LEU A 171 7.46 13.01 -11.09
CA LEU A 171 6.26 13.86 -11.16
C LEU A 171 6.55 15.34 -10.95
N LEU A 172 7.58 15.61 -10.15
CA LEU A 172 7.97 16.96 -9.75
C LEU A 172 9.42 17.20 -10.14
N PRO A 173 9.79 18.46 -10.46
CA PRO A 173 11.19 18.83 -10.64
C PRO A 173 12.03 18.39 -9.44
N GLY A 174 13.19 17.76 -9.70
CA GLY A 174 14.08 17.26 -8.66
C GLY A 174 13.65 15.94 -8.02
N GLY A 175 12.58 15.30 -8.49
CA GLY A 175 12.22 13.95 -8.04
C GLY A 175 13.27 12.91 -8.43
N LEU A 176 13.45 11.90 -7.58
CA LEU A 176 14.35 10.78 -7.85
C LEU A 176 13.88 10.00 -9.08
N ASP A 177 14.77 9.79 -10.04
CA ASP A 177 14.51 9.07 -11.29
C ASP A 177 15.60 8.02 -11.54
N HIS A 178 15.51 6.88 -10.87
CA HIS A 178 16.47 5.79 -11.04
C HIS A 178 16.14 4.96 -12.30
N PRO A 179 17.12 4.65 -13.17
CA PRO A 179 16.87 3.91 -14.41
C PRO A 179 16.24 2.53 -14.18
N GLU A 180 16.56 1.85 -13.08
CA GLU A 180 15.94 0.56 -12.76
C GLU A 180 14.46 0.69 -12.36
N ALA A 181 14.08 1.77 -11.66
CA ALA A 181 12.68 2.03 -11.34
C ALA A 181 11.87 2.27 -12.62
N ARG A 182 12.43 3.05 -13.56
CA ARG A 182 11.86 3.23 -14.90
C ARG A 182 11.70 1.92 -15.66
N ALA A 183 12.73 1.09 -15.65
CA ALA A 183 12.72 -0.21 -16.31
C ALA A 183 11.65 -1.14 -15.70
N SER A 184 11.50 -1.15 -14.37
CA SER A 184 10.47 -1.93 -13.67
C SER A 184 9.05 -1.48 -14.02
N VAL A 185 8.78 -0.18 -14.08
CA VAL A 185 7.49 0.36 -14.52
C VAL A 185 7.21 -0.01 -15.98
N ALA A 186 8.21 0.09 -16.87
CA ALA A 186 8.07 -0.28 -18.27
C ALA A 186 7.80 -1.78 -18.45
N ALA A 187 8.48 -2.64 -17.71
CA ALA A 187 8.24 -4.08 -17.71
C ALA A 187 6.84 -4.43 -17.22
N THR A 188 6.38 -3.77 -16.15
CA THR A 188 5.00 -3.89 -15.65
C THR A 188 3.97 -3.49 -16.71
N GLY A 189 4.25 -2.40 -17.45
CA GLY A 189 3.42 -1.98 -18.58
C GLY A 189 3.24 -3.05 -19.65
N LYS A 190 4.34 -3.68 -20.06
CA LYS A 190 4.33 -4.79 -21.04
C LYS A 190 3.57 -6.01 -20.51
N LEU A 191 3.74 -6.33 -19.22
CA LEU A 191 3.01 -7.43 -18.59
C LEU A 191 1.50 -7.17 -18.61
N LEU A 192 1.07 -5.96 -18.25
CA LEU A 192 -0.34 -5.57 -18.28
C LEU A 192 -0.90 -5.60 -19.71
N GLU A 193 -0.13 -5.17 -20.71
CA GLU A 193 -0.54 -5.28 -22.12
C GLU A 193 -0.69 -6.73 -22.58
N SER A 194 0.19 -7.64 -22.13
CA SER A 194 0.08 -9.07 -22.46
C SER A 194 -1.08 -9.77 -21.76
N ALA A 195 -1.42 -9.34 -20.54
CA ALA A 195 -2.49 -9.92 -19.73
C ALA A 195 -3.87 -9.34 -20.07
N MET A 196 -3.93 -8.10 -20.56
CA MET A 196 -5.15 -7.41 -20.97
C MET A 196 -5.25 -7.41 -22.49
N VAL A 197 -6.24 -8.11 -23.04
CA VAL A 197 -6.50 -8.16 -24.49
C VAL A 197 -6.78 -6.75 -25.05
N HIS A 198 -5.70 -6.07 -25.48
CA HIS A 198 -5.57 -4.83 -26.28
C HIS A 198 -5.34 -3.45 -25.59
N ARG A 199 -4.17 -2.86 -25.95
CA ARG A 199 -3.66 -1.46 -25.88
C ARG A 199 -3.62 -0.75 -24.52
N ALA A 200 -2.49 -0.86 -23.84
CA ALA A 200 -2.01 0.18 -22.92
C ALA A 200 -1.44 1.35 -23.76
N SER A 201 -1.98 2.55 -23.62
CA SER A 201 -1.38 3.75 -24.24
C SER A 201 -0.38 4.35 -23.25
N THR A 202 0.91 4.18 -23.54
CA THR A 202 2.00 4.90 -22.90
C THR A 202 1.93 6.38 -23.26
N CYS A 203 1.88 7.23 -22.23
CA CYS A 203 2.11 8.68 -22.20
C CYS A 203 0.90 9.44 -21.65
N LEU A 204 0.89 9.63 -20.32
CA LEU A 204 0.16 10.72 -19.70
C LEU A 204 1.20 11.72 -19.22
N SER A 205 1.40 12.78 -20.00
CA SER A 205 2.07 13.97 -19.49
C SER A 205 1.21 14.61 -18.38
N HIS A 206 1.85 15.36 -17.49
CA HIS A 206 1.33 15.97 -16.26
C HIS A 206 -0.07 16.63 -16.35
N ARG A 207 -0.53 17.00 -17.56
CA ARG A 207 -1.80 17.72 -17.78
C ARG A 207 -3.09 16.90 -17.69
N LEU A 208 -3.04 15.56 -17.65
CA LEU A 208 -4.25 14.72 -17.77
C LEU A 208 -4.64 13.94 -16.49
N LEU A 209 -3.87 14.03 -15.40
CA LEU A 209 -4.10 13.24 -14.18
C LEU A 209 -5.34 13.64 -13.37
N LEU A 210 -5.96 14.79 -13.64
CA LEU A 210 -7.12 15.29 -12.88
C LEU A 210 -8.47 14.66 -13.29
N ALA A 211 -8.53 13.83 -14.34
CA ALA A 211 -9.81 13.44 -14.95
C ALA A 211 -10.29 11.99 -14.71
N HIS A 212 -9.50 11.10 -14.10
CA HIS A 212 -9.87 9.67 -14.06
C HIS A 212 -10.13 9.13 -12.64
N ARG A 213 -11.43 9.00 -12.31
CA ARG A 213 -11.93 8.28 -11.13
C ARG A 213 -12.01 6.76 -11.38
N GLN A 214 -11.55 6.02 -10.37
CA GLN A 214 -11.89 4.65 -9.97
C GLN A 214 -11.68 3.51 -10.99
N ARG A 215 -10.64 2.68 -10.74
CA ARG A 215 -10.56 1.21 -10.91
C ARG A 215 -9.13 0.72 -10.65
N LEU A 216 -8.59 0.91 -9.44
CA LEU A 216 -7.20 0.52 -9.14
C LEU A 216 -7.05 -0.91 -8.57
N VAL A 217 -8.11 -1.49 -8.00
CA VAL A 217 -8.05 -2.83 -7.37
C VAL A 217 -7.93 -3.94 -8.42
N ARG A 218 -8.55 -3.79 -9.59
CA ARG A 218 -8.61 -4.83 -10.64
C ARG A 218 -7.27 -5.12 -11.33
N CYS A 219 -6.35 -4.16 -11.39
CA CYS A 219 -5.07 -4.34 -12.08
C CYS A 219 -4.02 -5.06 -11.23
N LEU A 220 -4.03 -4.85 -9.91
CA LEU A 220 -2.99 -5.36 -9.01
C LEU A 220 -3.01 -6.89 -8.91
N ALA A 221 -4.18 -7.54 -9.05
CA ALA A 221 -4.34 -8.98 -8.92
C ALA A 221 -3.76 -9.81 -10.08
N MET A 222 -3.28 -9.18 -11.15
CA MET A 222 -2.76 -9.88 -12.35
C MET A 222 -1.23 -9.99 -12.40
N ILE A 223 -0.51 -9.44 -11.43
CA ILE A 223 0.96 -9.48 -11.39
C ILE A 223 1.40 -10.50 -10.33
N PRO A 224 2.10 -11.58 -10.70
CA PRO A 224 2.59 -12.56 -9.74
C PRO A 224 3.70 -11.96 -8.85
N PRO A 225 3.73 -12.29 -7.54
CA PRO A 225 4.70 -11.74 -6.59
C PRO A 225 6.17 -12.05 -6.94
N THR A 226 6.42 -13.08 -7.73
CA THR A 226 7.76 -13.51 -8.15
C THR A 226 8.46 -12.56 -9.13
N ALA A 227 7.77 -11.56 -9.68
CA ALA A 227 8.37 -10.59 -10.60
C ALA A 227 9.30 -9.58 -9.90
N PHE A 228 9.13 -9.33 -8.59
CA PHE A 228 9.95 -8.38 -7.84
C PHE A 228 11.26 -8.97 -7.31
N ALA A 229 11.32 -10.29 -7.05
CA ALA A 229 12.47 -10.91 -6.40
C ALA A 229 13.69 -11.16 -7.32
N ARG A 230 13.56 -10.99 -8.65
CA ARG A 230 14.60 -11.38 -9.62
C ARG A 230 15.59 -10.28 -10.02
N SER A 231 15.41 -9.03 -9.60
CA SER A 231 16.32 -7.93 -10.00
C SER A 231 17.53 -7.72 -9.09
N CYS A 232 17.64 -8.40 -7.94
CA CYS A 232 18.72 -8.17 -6.96
C CYS A 232 19.87 -9.20 -6.99
N SER A 233 19.92 -10.12 -7.95
CA SER A 233 21.05 -11.06 -8.07
C SER A 233 22.00 -10.63 -9.20
N THR A 234 22.94 -9.73 -8.92
CA THR A 234 24.16 -9.59 -9.73
C THR A 234 25.22 -10.59 -9.23
N PRO A 235 25.91 -11.33 -10.13
CA PRO A 235 26.98 -12.22 -9.73
C PRO A 235 28.24 -11.40 -9.40
N HIS A 236 28.77 -11.57 -8.19
CA HIS A 236 30.13 -11.13 -7.87
C HIS A 236 31.14 -11.90 -8.74
N SER A 237 31.79 -11.22 -9.67
CA SER A 237 33.01 -11.69 -10.30
C SER A 237 34.20 -11.25 -9.43
N SER A 238 34.86 -12.23 -8.83
CA SER A 238 36.16 -12.09 -8.18
C SER A 238 37.27 -11.85 -9.20
N THR A 239 37.99 -10.74 -9.06
CA THR A 239 39.44 -10.59 -9.32
C THR A 239 39.99 -9.48 -8.46
#